data_AF-A0AAD6D122-F1
#
_entry.id   AF-A0AAD6D122-F1
#
_cell.length_a   1.000
_cell.length_b   1.000
_cell.length_c   1.000
_cell.angle_alpha   90.00
_cell.angle_beta   90.00
_cell.angle_gamma   90.00
#
_symmetry.space_group_name_H-M   'P 1'
#
loop_
_entity.id
_entity.type
_entity.pdbx_description
1 polymer ?
#
loop_
_entity_poly.entity_id
_entity_poly.type
_entity_poly.pdbx_seq_one_letter_code
_entity_poly.pdbx_strand_id
1 'polypeptide(L)'
;MASTQSEVPTLEPSALTNLIASASASGNLLSATTIQVLHNLQHQHLWTSLQIHDTGASQTATDPANGSSKDISGAPTLISGIPPHRVYTHPDQQLYMLGKGIHEDDLRPERLFVIPTAQGQTWSLRRMASAFDAMAEFQIVEDGEGRAAPEVDAEKAQKLDEYYKKREETLATKEWGAQRLLLAMVDKGMGGDGTVVYYVVQEGEVKPRQN
;
A
#
# COMPACT_ATOMS: atom_id res chain seq x y z
N MET A 1 34.18 21.41 -48.50
CA MET A 1 34.05 20.34 -47.48
C MET A 1 32.83 20.68 -46.65
N ALA A 2 31.70 20.03 -46.91
CA ALA A 2 30.46 20.25 -46.18
C ALA A 2 30.37 19.22 -45.06
N SER A 3 30.42 19.68 -43.81
CA SER A 3 30.26 18.84 -42.62
C SER A 3 28.78 18.46 -42.49
N THR A 4 28.45 17.20 -42.78
CA THR A 4 27.14 16.62 -42.46
C THR A 4 27.08 16.37 -40.96
N GLN A 5 26.34 17.21 -40.23
CA GLN A 5 25.95 16.91 -38.85
C GLN A 5 25.01 15.70 -38.87
N SER A 6 25.44 14.58 -38.28
CA SER A 6 24.55 13.45 -37.97
C SER A 6 23.51 13.91 -36.96
N GLU A 7 22.26 14.00 -37.40
CA GLU A 7 21.10 14.16 -36.54
C GLU A 7 20.93 12.88 -35.70
N VAL A 8 21.07 13.00 -34.38
CA VAL A 8 20.93 11.88 -33.45
C VAL A 8 19.44 11.50 -33.41
N PRO A 9 19.05 10.22 -33.59
CA PRO A 9 17.66 9.83 -33.53
C PRO A 9 17.11 10.10 -32.12
N THR A 10 16.07 10.92 -32.02
CA THR A 10 15.32 11.14 -30.79
C THR A 10 14.63 9.83 -30.40
N LEU A 11 14.98 9.28 -29.24
CA LEU A 11 14.37 8.06 -28.70
C LEU A 11 12.89 8.31 -28.39
N GLU A 12 12.04 7.38 -28.80
CA GLU A 12 10.61 7.40 -28.48
C GLU A 12 10.39 7.28 -26.96
N PRO A 13 9.44 8.05 -26.38
CA PRO A 13 9.12 8.00 -24.96
C PRO A 13 8.52 6.65 -24.55
N SER A 14 8.79 6.22 -23.32
CA SER A 14 8.23 4.96 -22.77
C SER A 14 6.70 5.02 -22.63
N ALA A 15 6.04 3.85 -22.64
CA ALA A 15 4.59 3.76 -22.43
C ALA A 15 4.13 4.41 -21.10
N LEU A 16 4.94 4.28 -20.04
CA LEU A 16 4.69 4.92 -18.75
C LEU A 16 4.81 6.45 -18.85
N THR A 17 5.82 6.96 -19.55
CA THR A 17 5.99 8.40 -19.81
C THR A 17 4.75 8.98 -20.52
N ASN A 18 4.24 8.27 -21.53
CA ASN A 18 3.03 8.67 -22.26
C ASN A 18 1.79 8.64 -21.36
N LEU A 19 1.69 7.65 -20.47
CA LEU A 19 0.58 7.55 -19.52
C LEU A 19 0.60 8.71 -18.49
N ILE A 20 1.77 9.06 -17.95
CA ILE A 20 1.91 10.22 -17.06
C ILE A 20 1.57 11.53 -17.78
N ALA A 21 2.06 11.70 -19.02
CA ALA A 21 1.77 12.88 -19.83
C ALA A 21 0.27 13.00 -20.15
N SER A 22 -0.37 11.88 -20.52
CA SER A 22 -1.82 11.81 -20.77
C SER A 22 -2.63 12.12 -19.52
N ALA A 23 -2.25 11.57 -18.36
CA ALA A 23 -2.93 11.85 -17.10
C ALA A 23 -2.85 13.34 -16.74
N SER A 24 -1.67 13.93 -16.90
CA SER A 24 -1.45 15.37 -16.70
C SER A 24 -2.27 16.23 -17.67
N ALA A 25 -2.37 15.81 -18.93
CA ALA A 25 -3.17 16.49 -19.96
C ALA A 25 -4.69 16.36 -19.74
N SER A 26 -5.14 15.25 -19.13
CA SER A 26 -6.56 14.99 -18.85
C SER A 26 -7.11 15.74 -17.63
N GLY A 27 -6.28 16.51 -16.92
CA GLY A 27 -6.68 17.21 -15.70
C GLY A 27 -6.87 16.29 -14.49
N ASN A 28 -6.54 15.00 -14.60
CA ASN A 28 -6.47 14.09 -13.46
C ASN A 28 -5.33 14.56 -12.54
N LEU A 29 -5.68 15.05 -11.34
CA LEU A 29 -4.73 15.62 -10.35
C LEU A 29 -3.84 14.59 -9.66
N LEU A 30 -3.72 13.38 -10.23
CA LEU A 30 -2.85 12.34 -9.68
C LEU A 30 -1.39 12.72 -9.91
N SER A 31 -0.59 12.66 -8.84
CA SER A 31 0.84 12.92 -8.96
C SER A 31 1.50 11.88 -9.88
N ALA A 32 2.50 12.30 -10.66
CA ALA A 32 3.30 11.40 -11.48
C ALA A 32 3.92 10.24 -10.65
N THR A 33 4.24 10.49 -9.37
CA THR A 33 4.74 9.46 -8.44
C THR A 33 3.67 8.39 -8.20
N THR A 34 2.43 8.80 -7.93
CA THR A 34 1.31 7.89 -7.66
C THR A 34 1.06 6.98 -8.87
N ILE A 35 1.04 7.57 -10.07
CA ILE A 35 0.85 6.83 -11.32
C ILE A 35 1.97 5.81 -11.54
N GLN A 36 3.23 6.21 -11.34
CA GLN A 36 4.38 5.32 -11.52
C GLN A 36 4.35 4.15 -10.53
N VAL A 37 4.06 4.41 -9.25
CA VAL A 37 3.94 3.36 -8.23
C VAL A 37 2.77 2.44 -8.55
N LEU A 38 1.61 2.98 -8.96
CA LEU A 38 0.45 2.17 -9.33
C LEU A 38 0.77 1.27 -10.53
N HIS A 39 1.40 1.81 -11.56
CA HIS A 39 1.83 1.05 -12.73
C HIS A 39 2.83 -0.06 -12.34
N ASN A 40 3.77 0.23 -11.43
CA ASN A 40 4.71 -0.75 -10.92
C ASN A 40 4.01 -1.88 -10.15
N LEU A 41 3.11 -1.54 -9.23
CA LEU A 41 2.31 -2.50 -8.47
C LEU A 41 1.50 -3.43 -9.40
N GLN A 42 0.86 -2.86 -10.42
CA GLN A 42 0.02 -3.61 -11.35
C GLN A 42 0.83 -4.53 -12.26
N HIS A 43 1.87 -4.01 -12.90
CA HIS A 43 2.54 -4.71 -14.01
C HIS A 43 3.79 -5.47 -13.60
N GLN A 44 4.49 -5.04 -12.54
CA GLN A 44 5.68 -5.76 -12.06
C GLN A 44 5.37 -6.64 -10.86
N HIS A 45 4.55 -6.17 -9.93
CA HIS A 45 4.19 -6.93 -8.73
C HIS A 45 2.85 -7.67 -8.84
N LEU A 46 2.14 -7.53 -9.97
CA LEU A 46 0.88 -8.24 -10.25
C LEU A 46 -0.21 -8.04 -9.17
N TRP A 47 -0.23 -6.86 -8.54
CA TRP A 47 -1.27 -6.52 -7.57
C TRP A 47 -2.62 -6.39 -8.26
N THR A 48 -3.66 -6.82 -7.56
CA THR A 48 -5.05 -6.75 -8.04
C THR A 48 -5.88 -5.80 -7.20
N SER A 49 -7.08 -5.46 -7.69
CA SER A 49 -8.03 -4.57 -7.00
C SER A 49 -7.45 -3.19 -6.62
N LEU A 50 -6.49 -2.66 -7.41
CA LEU A 50 -5.82 -1.40 -7.11
C LEU A 50 -6.79 -0.22 -7.09
N GLN A 51 -6.76 0.58 -6.03
CA GLN A 51 -7.57 1.77 -5.84
C GLN A 51 -6.72 2.92 -5.31
N ILE A 52 -6.97 4.14 -5.77
CA ILE A 52 -6.31 5.34 -5.27
C ILE A 52 -7.26 6.07 -4.34
N HIS A 53 -6.78 6.42 -3.16
CA HIS A 53 -7.49 7.18 -2.15
C HIS A 53 -6.84 8.55 -2.01
N ASP A 54 -7.56 9.58 -2.43
CA ASP A 54 -7.14 10.97 -2.22
C ASP A 54 -7.72 11.48 -0.90
N THR A 55 -6.86 11.55 0.11
CA THR A 55 -7.21 12.00 1.47
C THR A 55 -7.07 13.52 1.61
N GLY A 56 -6.50 14.22 0.61
CA GLY A 56 -6.30 15.66 0.61
C GLY A 56 -7.45 16.46 -0.01
N ALA A 57 -8.28 15.83 -0.85
CA ALA A 57 -9.41 16.45 -1.49
C ALA A 57 -10.65 16.46 -0.56
N SER A 58 -10.67 17.38 0.40
CA SER A 58 -11.89 17.90 1.04
C SER A 58 -12.90 16.83 1.51
N GLN A 59 -12.66 16.21 2.65
CA GLN A 59 -13.78 15.83 3.52
C GLN A 59 -14.10 17.00 4.45
N THR A 60 -15.04 17.85 4.02
CA THR A 60 -15.91 18.58 4.96
C THR A 60 -16.97 17.60 5.48
N ALA A 61 -16.53 16.52 6.13
CA ALA A 61 -17.44 15.65 6.87
C ALA A 61 -17.78 16.37 8.18
N THR A 62 -18.93 17.04 8.18
CA THR A 62 -19.52 17.66 9.37
C THR A 62 -20.24 16.56 10.15
N ASP A 63 -19.63 16.05 11.21
CA ASP A 63 -20.36 15.30 12.24
C ASP A 63 -21.05 16.29 13.19
N PRO A 64 -22.40 16.32 13.29
CA PRO A 64 -23.11 17.31 14.09
C PRO A 64 -23.13 17.03 15.61
N ALA A 65 -22.36 16.06 16.11
CA ALA A 65 -22.48 15.60 17.50
C ALA A 65 -21.22 15.74 18.38
N ASN A 66 -20.04 16.01 17.81
CA ASN A 66 -18.83 16.27 18.60
C ASN A 66 -17.85 17.13 17.81
N GLY A 67 -17.59 18.35 18.29
CA GLY A 67 -16.77 19.37 17.61
C GLY A 67 -15.27 19.09 17.57
N SER A 68 -14.84 17.88 17.23
CA SER A 68 -13.45 17.55 16.91
C SER A 68 -13.34 17.28 15.41
N SER A 69 -13.14 18.33 14.61
CA SER A 69 -12.72 18.17 13.22
C SER A 69 -11.33 17.52 13.20
N LYS A 70 -11.23 16.27 12.76
CA LYS A 70 -9.92 15.68 12.46
C LYS A 70 -9.44 16.39 11.19
N ASP A 71 -8.53 17.34 11.32
CA ASP A 71 -7.92 18.01 10.18
C ASP A 71 -7.05 16.99 9.42
N ILE A 72 -7.67 16.27 8.48
CA ILE A 72 -6.99 15.37 7.53
C ILE A 72 -6.32 16.20 6.41
N SER A 73 -6.41 17.54 6.47
CA SER A 73 -5.75 18.44 5.52
C SER A 73 -4.24 18.18 5.48
N GLY A 74 -3.77 17.53 4.41
CA GLY A 74 -2.38 17.16 4.23
C GLY A 74 -2.05 15.67 4.46
N ALA A 75 -3.04 14.80 4.64
CA ALA A 75 -2.83 13.38 4.54
C ALA A 75 -2.28 13.01 3.14
N PRO A 76 -1.35 12.05 3.06
CA PRO A 76 -0.81 11.63 1.79
C PRO A 76 -1.84 10.81 1.00
N THR A 77 -1.77 10.91 -0.33
CA THR A 77 -2.45 9.96 -1.21
C THR A 77 -2.07 8.54 -0.83
N LEU A 78 -3.05 7.64 -0.79
CA LEU A 78 -2.83 6.22 -0.53
C LEU A 78 -3.23 5.41 -1.77
N ILE A 79 -2.52 4.32 -2.03
CA ILE A 79 -2.91 3.31 -3.01
C ILE A 79 -3.23 2.05 -2.22
N SER A 80 -4.39 1.46 -2.43
CA SER A 80 -4.74 0.19 -1.80
C SER A 80 -4.84 -0.90 -2.85
N GLY A 81 -4.48 -2.15 -2.52
CA GLY A 81 -4.52 -3.26 -3.45
C GLY A 81 -4.21 -4.59 -2.79
N ILE A 82 -4.40 -5.68 -3.53
CA ILE A 82 -4.21 -7.05 -3.05
C ILE A 82 -2.94 -7.60 -3.72
N PRO A 83 -1.85 -7.83 -2.98
CA PRO A 83 -0.67 -8.47 -3.51
C PRO A 83 -0.92 -9.95 -3.81
N PRO A 84 -0.20 -10.57 -4.76
CA PRO A 84 -0.32 -12.00 -5.05
C PRO A 84 0.17 -12.89 -3.90
N HIS A 85 1.14 -12.39 -3.10
CA HIS A 85 1.68 -13.05 -1.91
C HIS A 85 1.73 -12.03 -0.76
N ARG A 86 1.70 -12.48 0.51
CA ARG A 86 1.75 -11.56 1.65
C ARG A 86 3.14 -10.94 1.72
N VAL A 87 3.17 -9.62 1.75
CA VAL A 87 4.44 -8.87 1.75
C VAL A 87 5.18 -9.00 3.09
N TYR A 88 4.44 -9.20 4.18
CA TYR A 88 5.01 -9.35 5.52
C TYR A 88 4.10 -10.16 6.44
N THR A 89 4.69 -11.09 7.19
CA THR A 89 4.04 -11.82 8.28
C THR A 89 4.81 -11.55 9.57
N HIS A 90 4.10 -11.26 10.67
CA HIS A 90 4.76 -11.04 11.96
C HIS A 90 5.44 -12.34 12.43
N PRO A 91 6.62 -12.31 13.06
CA PRO A 91 7.31 -13.53 13.52
C PRO A 91 6.43 -14.39 14.44
N ASP A 92 5.75 -13.79 15.43
CA ASP A 92 4.87 -14.54 16.34
C ASP A 92 3.66 -15.16 15.60
N GLN A 93 3.15 -14.47 14.59
CA GLN A 93 2.07 -14.98 13.73
C GLN A 93 2.57 -16.13 12.86
N GLN A 94 3.79 -16.02 12.33
CA GLN A 94 4.43 -17.07 11.53
C GLN A 94 4.67 -18.33 12.37
N LEU A 95 5.09 -18.18 13.64
CA LEU A 95 5.25 -19.30 14.55
C LEU A 95 3.91 -19.98 14.89
N TYR A 96 2.85 -19.18 15.09
CA TYR A 96 1.51 -19.70 15.31
C TYR A 96 0.99 -20.48 14.08
N MET A 97 1.15 -19.92 12.89
CA MET A 97 0.79 -20.58 11.62
C MET A 97 1.53 -21.91 11.45
N LEU A 98 2.85 -21.91 11.71
CA LEU A 98 3.67 -23.12 11.63
C LEU A 98 3.20 -24.18 12.64
N GLY A 99 2.87 -23.79 13.87
CA GLY A 99 2.35 -24.69 14.90
C GLY A 99 0.98 -25.30 14.58
N LYS A 100 0.18 -24.62 13.75
CA LYS A 100 -1.13 -25.10 13.28
C LYS A 100 -1.07 -25.84 11.94
N GLY A 101 0.07 -25.78 11.24
CA GLY A 101 0.25 -26.31 9.89
C GLY A 101 -0.55 -25.53 8.84
N ILE A 102 -0.67 -24.21 9.03
CA ILE A 102 -1.33 -23.29 8.09
C ILE A 102 -0.23 -22.68 7.21
N HIS A 103 -0.38 -22.82 5.90
CA HIS A 103 0.51 -22.18 4.92
C HIS A 103 0.00 -20.79 4.57
N GLU A 104 0.88 -19.97 3.98
CA GLU A 104 0.51 -18.63 3.53
C GLU A 104 -0.57 -18.66 2.44
N ASP A 105 -0.50 -19.64 1.54
CA ASP A 105 -1.46 -19.84 0.46
C ASP A 105 -2.86 -20.27 0.95
N ASP A 106 -2.96 -20.79 2.18
CA ASP A 106 -4.25 -21.15 2.79
C ASP A 106 -5.00 -19.89 3.30
N LEU A 107 -4.30 -18.76 3.44
CA LEU A 107 -4.87 -17.54 3.98
C LEU A 107 -5.55 -16.71 2.89
N ARG A 108 -6.67 -16.07 3.27
CA ARG A 108 -7.32 -15.04 2.47
C ARG A 108 -6.33 -13.92 2.10
N PRO A 109 -6.25 -13.54 0.81
CA PRO A 109 -5.47 -12.39 0.36
C PRO A 109 -5.93 -11.12 1.08
N GLU A 110 -4.95 -10.36 1.56
CA GLU A 110 -5.19 -9.17 2.37
C GLU A 110 -4.91 -7.92 1.57
N ARG A 111 -5.81 -6.96 1.64
CA ARG A 111 -5.55 -5.65 1.04
C ARG A 111 -4.51 -4.92 1.87
N LEU A 112 -3.49 -4.42 1.18
CA LEU A 112 -2.46 -3.55 1.74
C LEU A 112 -2.60 -2.14 1.19
N PHE A 113 -2.14 -1.18 1.99
CA PHE A 113 -2.02 0.22 1.61
C PHE A 113 -0.57 0.59 1.32
N VAL A 114 -0.38 1.45 0.34
CA VAL A 114 0.91 1.91 -0.17
C VAL A 114 0.90 3.42 -0.26
N ILE A 115 1.90 4.06 0.34
CA ILE A 115 2.16 5.49 0.23
C ILE A 115 3.18 5.70 -0.90
N PRO A 116 2.80 6.36 -2.02
CA PRO A 116 3.76 6.80 -3.02
C PRO A 116 4.56 8.01 -2.52
N THR A 117 5.89 7.93 -2.60
CA THR A 117 6.79 9.02 -2.21
C THR A 117 7.94 9.16 -3.20
N ALA A 118 8.47 10.38 -3.37
CA ALA A 118 9.68 10.61 -4.15
C ALA A 118 10.92 10.53 -3.26
N GLN A 119 12.05 10.08 -3.80
CA GLN A 119 13.33 10.12 -3.10
C GLN A 119 13.68 11.57 -2.73
N GLY A 120 14.10 11.77 -1.47
CA GLY A 120 14.38 13.11 -0.92
C GLY A 120 13.13 13.87 -0.44
N GLN A 121 11.93 13.32 -0.58
CA GLN A 121 10.73 13.90 0.01
C GLN A 121 10.80 13.85 1.54
N THR A 122 10.61 15.00 2.18
CA THR A 122 10.61 15.09 3.64
C THR A 122 9.30 14.57 4.22
N TRP A 123 9.41 13.80 5.31
CA TRP A 123 8.30 13.26 6.07
C TRP A 123 8.31 13.82 7.48
N SER A 124 7.22 14.46 7.87
CA SER A 124 6.97 14.78 9.28
C SER A 124 6.23 13.63 9.95
N LEU A 125 6.45 13.47 11.26
CA LEU A 125 5.71 12.46 12.04
C LEU A 125 4.19 12.68 11.96
N ARG A 126 3.74 13.95 11.94
CA ARG A 126 2.32 14.30 11.76
C ARG A 126 1.76 13.78 10.44
N ARG A 127 2.48 13.96 9.34
CA ARG A 127 2.05 13.49 8.01
C ARG A 127 2.03 11.97 7.92
N MET A 128 2.96 11.30 8.60
CA MET A 128 2.95 9.84 8.67
C MET A 128 1.78 9.34 9.51
N ALA A 129 1.54 9.95 10.68
CA ALA A 129 0.41 9.61 11.54
C ALA A 129 -0.94 9.80 10.82
N SER A 130 -1.10 10.88 10.04
CA SER A 130 -2.33 11.11 9.27
C SER A 130 -2.56 10.06 8.17
N ALA A 131 -1.51 9.38 7.70
CA ALA A 131 -1.66 8.26 6.78
C ALA A 131 -2.28 7.04 7.47
N PHE A 132 -1.82 6.70 8.68
CA PHE A 132 -2.39 5.62 9.49
C PHE A 132 -3.82 5.91 9.91
N ASP A 133 -4.09 7.15 10.31
CA ASP A 133 -5.43 7.64 10.63
C ASP A 133 -6.41 7.44 9.47
N ALA A 134 -6.00 7.73 8.24
CA ALA A 134 -6.84 7.55 7.06
C ALA A 134 -7.08 6.06 6.72
N MET A 135 -6.11 5.16 6.99
CA MET A 135 -6.31 3.73 6.76
C MET A 135 -7.41 3.13 7.63
N ALA A 136 -7.50 3.56 8.90
CA ALA A 136 -8.54 3.09 9.80
C ALA A 136 -9.95 3.37 9.25
N GLU A 137 -10.13 4.49 8.55
CA GLU A 137 -11.38 4.85 7.89
C GLU A 137 -11.72 3.90 6.74
N PHE A 138 -10.73 3.55 5.90
CA PHE A 138 -10.94 2.66 4.76
C PHE A 138 -11.13 1.18 5.14
N GLN A 139 -10.52 0.72 6.23
CA GLN A 139 -10.68 -0.67 6.70
C GLN A 139 -12.12 -0.98 7.14
N ILE A 140 -12.81 -0.01 7.76
CA ILE A 140 -14.21 -0.15 8.20
C ILE A 140 -15.14 -0.44 7.00
N VAL A 141 -14.83 0.09 5.82
CA VAL A 141 -15.65 -0.07 4.61
C VAL A 141 -15.45 -1.44 3.97
N GLU A 142 -14.24 -2.01 4.04
CA GLU A 142 -13.91 -3.27 3.35
C GLU A 142 -14.30 -4.55 4.11
N ASP A 143 -14.33 -4.54 5.44
CA ASP A 143 -14.73 -5.72 6.23
C ASP A 143 -16.21 -6.14 5.99
N GLY A 144 -17.00 -5.29 5.33
CA GLY A 144 -18.36 -5.61 4.87
C GLY A 144 -18.45 -6.46 3.59
N GLU A 145 -17.40 -6.50 2.77
CA GLU A 145 -17.37 -7.30 1.53
C GLU A 145 -16.69 -8.66 1.78
N GLY A 146 -17.49 -9.64 2.19
CA GLY A 146 -17.04 -11.01 2.42
C GLY A 146 -16.35 -11.64 1.20
N ARG A 147 -15.02 -11.61 1.18
CA ARG A 147 -14.22 -12.30 0.16
C ARG A 147 -14.15 -13.80 0.44
N ALA A 148 -14.41 -14.59 -0.60
CA ALA A 148 -14.37 -16.04 -0.58
C ALA A 148 -12.96 -16.54 -0.18
N ALA A 149 -12.90 -17.35 0.87
CA ALA A 149 -11.71 -18.10 1.21
C ALA A 149 -11.39 -19.11 0.09
N PRO A 150 -10.11 -19.50 -0.09
CA PRO A 150 -9.78 -20.64 -0.93
C PRO A 150 -10.58 -21.88 -0.51
N GLU A 151 -10.86 -22.78 -1.45
CA GLU A 151 -11.56 -24.04 -1.15
C GLU A 151 -10.59 -24.95 -0.38
N VAL A 152 -10.89 -25.23 0.89
CA VAL A 152 -10.02 -25.97 1.81
C VAL A 152 -10.78 -27.12 2.46
N ASP A 153 -10.07 -28.21 2.76
CA ASP A 153 -10.60 -29.36 3.48
C ASP A 153 -11.26 -28.94 4.81
N ALA A 154 -12.29 -29.67 5.24
CA ALA A 154 -13.06 -29.34 6.45
C ALA A 154 -12.20 -29.21 7.72
N GLU A 155 -11.13 -30.00 7.85
CA GLU A 155 -10.19 -29.90 8.97
C GLU A 155 -9.32 -28.65 8.92
N LYS A 156 -8.92 -28.22 7.71
CA LYS A 156 -8.16 -26.97 7.50
C LYS A 156 -9.06 -25.75 7.68
N ALA A 157 -10.32 -25.81 7.26
CA ALA A 157 -11.29 -24.76 7.47
C ALA A 157 -11.47 -24.42 8.96
N GLN A 158 -11.56 -25.44 9.83
CA GLN A 158 -11.63 -25.22 11.29
C GLN A 158 -10.39 -24.51 11.84
N LYS A 159 -9.19 -24.91 11.39
CA LYS A 159 -7.93 -24.25 11.80
C LYS A 159 -7.84 -22.82 11.29
N LEU A 160 -8.36 -22.54 10.09
CA LEU A 160 -8.43 -21.19 9.54
C LEU A 160 -9.42 -20.31 10.32
N ASP A 161 -10.57 -20.84 10.70
CA ASP A 161 -11.53 -20.13 11.56
C ASP A 161 -10.93 -19.79 12.93
N GLU A 162 -10.22 -20.74 13.55
CA GLU A 162 -9.46 -20.48 14.78
C GLU A 162 -8.40 -19.40 14.56
N TYR A 163 -7.67 -19.45 13.44
CA TYR A 163 -6.66 -18.46 13.09
C TYR A 163 -7.26 -17.07 12.92
N TYR A 164 -8.40 -16.92 12.25
CA TYR A 164 -9.04 -15.62 12.06
C TYR A 164 -9.60 -15.04 13.36
N LYS A 165 -10.21 -15.87 14.21
CA LYS A 165 -10.60 -15.45 15.56
C LYS A 165 -9.40 -15.00 16.37
N LYS A 166 -8.31 -15.78 16.35
CA LYS A 166 -7.08 -15.40 17.06
C LYS A 166 -6.49 -14.10 16.51
N ARG A 167 -6.54 -13.91 15.20
CA ARG A 167 -6.08 -12.70 14.53
C ARG A 167 -6.86 -11.49 15.00
N GLU A 168 -8.19 -11.55 15.04
CA GLU A 168 -9.04 -10.46 15.56
C GLU A 168 -8.70 -10.11 17.01
N GLU A 169 -8.54 -11.11 17.88
CA GLU A 169 -8.08 -10.90 19.27
C GLU A 169 -6.72 -10.20 19.31
N THR A 170 -5.76 -10.65 18.51
CA THR A 170 -4.39 -10.09 18.50
C THR A 170 -4.31 -8.71 17.86
N LEU A 171 -5.26 -8.34 17.00
CA LEU A 171 -5.40 -6.98 16.50
C LEU A 171 -5.89 -6.06 17.62
N ALA A 172 -6.84 -6.52 18.45
CA ALA A 172 -7.31 -5.76 19.61
C ALA A 172 -6.23 -5.60 20.69
N THR A 173 -5.44 -6.65 20.97
CA THR A 173 -4.35 -6.61 21.95
C THR A 173 -3.04 -6.05 21.39
N LYS A 174 -2.94 -5.86 20.06
CA LYS A 174 -1.73 -5.46 19.31
C LYS A 174 -0.54 -6.41 19.49
N GLU A 175 -0.78 -7.67 19.89
CA GLU A 175 0.27 -8.66 20.15
C GLU A 175 1.05 -9.06 18.90
N TRP A 176 0.37 -9.13 17.74
CA TRP A 176 0.98 -9.44 16.44
C TRP A 176 1.36 -8.18 15.65
N GLY A 177 1.47 -7.04 16.33
CA GLY A 177 1.77 -5.72 15.77
C GLY A 177 0.52 -4.93 15.42
N ALA A 178 0.68 -3.61 15.30
CA ALA A 178 -0.39 -2.71 14.89
C ALA A 178 -0.50 -2.61 13.35
N GLN A 179 -1.23 -1.59 12.87
CA GLN A 179 -1.44 -1.35 11.45
C GLN A 179 -0.11 -1.20 10.70
N ARG A 180 -0.10 -1.64 9.44
CA ARG A 180 1.06 -1.64 8.55
C ARG A 180 0.69 -1.12 7.18
N LEU A 181 1.66 -0.48 6.54
CA LEU A 181 1.57 -0.02 5.17
C LEU A 181 2.91 -0.17 4.46
N LEU A 182 2.92 -0.03 3.15
CA LEU A 182 4.14 0.06 2.37
C LEU A 182 4.45 1.52 2.03
N LEU A 183 5.70 1.93 2.17
CA LEU A 183 6.19 3.19 1.63
C LEU A 183 6.92 2.89 0.32
N ALA A 184 6.35 3.31 -0.79
CA ALA A 184 6.91 3.12 -2.13
C ALA A 184 7.66 4.38 -2.57
N MET A 185 8.99 4.30 -2.57
CA MET A 185 9.88 5.40 -2.92
C MET A 185 10.33 5.29 -4.37
N VAL A 186 10.10 6.35 -5.14
CA VAL A 186 10.54 6.47 -6.53
C VAL A 186 11.83 7.30 -6.60
N ASP A 187 12.87 6.78 -7.26
CA ASP A 187 14.04 7.59 -7.62
C ASP A 187 13.70 8.52 -8.80
N LYS A 188 13.83 9.83 -8.56
CA LYS A 188 13.59 10.91 -9.54
C LYS A 188 14.82 11.77 -9.80
N GLY A 189 16.02 11.32 -9.40
CA GLY A 189 17.26 12.03 -9.66
C GLY A 189 17.55 12.23 -11.16
N MET A 190 18.53 13.08 -11.49
CA MET A 190 19.01 13.21 -12.88
C MET A 190 19.58 11.86 -13.34
N GLY A 191 18.85 11.15 -14.17
CA GLY A 191 19.20 9.80 -14.64
C GLY A 191 18.57 8.66 -13.82
N GLY A 192 17.60 8.93 -12.95
CA GLY A 192 16.83 7.88 -12.28
C GLY A 192 16.19 6.95 -13.32
N ASP A 193 16.40 5.65 -13.14
CA ASP A 193 15.93 4.60 -14.06
C ASP A 193 14.45 4.23 -13.86
N GLY A 194 13.77 4.94 -12.96
CA GLY A 194 12.39 4.68 -12.59
C GLY A 194 12.21 3.57 -11.55
N THR A 195 13.29 3.14 -10.89
CA THR A 195 13.25 2.17 -9.80
C THR A 195 12.31 2.62 -8.68
N VAL A 196 11.51 1.67 -8.20
CA VAL A 196 10.61 1.82 -7.05
C VAL A 196 11.08 0.89 -5.94
N VAL A 197 11.32 1.45 -4.77
CA VAL A 197 11.74 0.70 -3.56
C VAL A 197 10.58 0.69 -2.57
N TYR A 198 10.28 -0.50 -2.03
CA TYR A 198 9.20 -0.68 -1.07
C TYR A 198 9.75 -0.93 0.34
N TYR A 199 9.31 -0.13 1.30
CA TYR A 199 9.61 -0.31 2.72
C TYR A 199 8.35 -0.67 3.48
N VAL A 200 8.42 -1.68 4.36
CA VAL A 200 7.33 -1.97 5.31
C VAL A 200 7.41 -0.97 6.45
N VAL A 201 6.34 -0.22 6.65
CA VAL A 201 6.17 0.73 7.77
C VAL A 201 5.07 0.21 8.68
N GLN A 202 5.33 0.22 9.98
CA GLN A 202 4.36 -0.23 10.97
C GLN A 202 4.21 0.81 12.07
N GLU A 203 3.00 0.89 12.61
CA GLU A 203 2.69 1.71 13.77
C GLU A 203 3.15 1.01 15.05
N GLY A 204 3.72 1.76 15.98
CA GLY A 204 4.05 1.28 17.33
C GLY A 204 5.42 0.60 17.47
N GLU A 205 5.61 -0.03 18.62
CA GLU A 205 6.88 -0.66 18.99
C GLU A 205 7.06 -2.01 18.31
N VAL A 206 8.26 -2.25 17.80
CA VAL A 206 8.64 -3.51 17.16
C VAL A 206 9.32 -4.36 18.21
N LYS A 207 8.80 -5.56 18.48
CA LYS A 207 9.52 -6.50 19.34
C LYS A 207 10.91 -6.75 18.74
N PRO A 208 12.00 -6.62 19.54
CA PRO A 208 13.34 -6.91 19.04
C PRO A 208 13.39 -8.36 18.57
N ARG A 209 13.89 -8.58 17.35
CA ARG A 209 14.14 -9.93 16.87
C ARG A 209 15.23 -10.53 17.75
N GLN A 210 14.88 -11.55 18.53
CA GLN A 210 15.90 -12.40 19.14
C GLN A 210 16.52 -13.21 18.00
N ASN A 211 17.72 -12.80 17.61
CA ASN A 211 18.57 -13.57 16.70
C ASN A 211 19.21 -14.75 17.45
#